data_AF-A0A349KT04-F1
#
_entry.id   AF-A0A349KT04-F1
#
_cell.length_a   1.000
_cell.length_b   1.000
_cell.length_c   1.000
_cell.angle_alpha   90.00
_cell.angle_beta   90.00
_cell.angle_gamma   90.00
#
_symmetry.space_group_name_H-M   'P 1'
#
loop_
_entity.id
_entity.type
_entity.pdbx_description
1 polymer ?
#
loop_
_entity_poly.entity_id
_entity_poly.type
_entity_poly.pdbx_seq_one_letter_code
_entity_poly.pdbx_strand_id
1 'polypeptide(L)'
;FFREQFVRQNQSYWVKWFDDVDAAFAPVNDLRQGMDDPQTRFREMIIVDGEGNEHIGIPIKFQNEPGGVNFAAPGLGEHNREVALSLGYNDSEVDDLKRSGAFG
;
A
#
# COMPACT_ATOMS: atom_id res chain seq x y z
N PHE A 1 26.79 22.59 -18.27
CA PHE A 1 27.72 21.64 -17.59
C PHE A 1 27.05 20.34 -17.12
N PHE A 2 26.36 20.24 -15.96
CA PHE A 2 25.92 18.93 -15.42
C PHE A 2 25.04 18.10 -16.36
N ARG A 3 24.03 18.72 -16.99
CA ARG A 3 23.21 18.03 -18.00
C ARG A 3 24.05 17.43 -19.12
N GLU A 4 25.02 18.18 -19.64
CA GLU A 4 25.92 17.72 -20.72
C GLU A 4 26.87 16.60 -20.27
N GLN A 5 27.21 16.52 -18.98
CA GLN A 5 27.99 15.42 -18.43
C GLN A 5 27.13 14.18 -18.26
N PHE A 6 25.98 14.31 -17.57
CA PHE A 6 25.13 13.17 -17.24
C PHE A 6 24.58 12.43 -18.46
N VAL A 7 24.32 13.11 -19.58
CA VAL A 7 23.87 12.45 -20.83
C VAL A 7 24.92 11.57 -21.51
N ARG A 8 26.19 11.65 -21.11
CA ARG A 8 27.29 10.89 -21.74
C ARG A 8 27.36 9.42 -21.28
N GLN A 9 26.73 9.10 -20.16
CA GLN A 9 26.75 7.78 -19.56
C GLN A 9 25.36 7.43 -19.03
N ASN A 10 25.07 6.14 -18.88
CA ASN A 10 23.79 5.68 -18.36
C ASN A 10 23.71 5.81 -16.83
N GLN A 11 22.52 5.58 -16.28
CA GLN A 11 22.27 5.65 -14.84
C GLN A 11 23.17 4.70 -14.04
N SER A 12 23.37 3.46 -14.49
CA SER A 12 24.17 2.46 -13.74
C SER A 12 25.65 2.85 -13.64
N TYR A 13 26.20 3.50 -14.67
CA TYR A 13 27.53 4.10 -14.59
C TYR A 13 27.60 5.16 -13.49
N TRP A 14 26.65 6.10 -13.48
CA TRP A 14 26.66 7.19 -12.50
C TRP A 14 26.43 6.69 -11.08
N VAL A 15 25.54 5.71 -10.89
CA VAL A 15 25.34 5.08 -9.59
C VAL A 15 26.65 4.55 -9.02
N LYS A 16 27.37 3.74 -9.81
CA LYS A 16 28.67 3.20 -9.42
C LYS A 16 29.72 4.29 -9.21
N TRP A 17 29.71 5.34 -10.02
CA TRP A 17 30.67 6.44 -9.91
C TRP A 17 30.51 7.23 -8.61
N PHE A 18 29.26 7.39 -8.14
CA PHE A 18 28.96 8.08 -6.88
C PHE A 18 29.19 7.24 -5.63
N ASP A 19 29.53 5.94 -5.73
CA ASP A 19 29.73 5.05 -4.56
C ASP A 19 30.73 5.61 -3.53
N ASP A 20 31.79 6.27 -3.99
CA ASP A 20 32.85 6.85 -3.14
C ASP A 20 32.75 8.39 -3.01
N VAL A 21 31.61 8.97 -3.39
CA VAL A 21 31.39 10.42 -3.35
C VAL A 21 30.40 10.75 -2.23
N ASP A 22 30.81 11.61 -1.29
CA ASP A 22 29.93 12.12 -0.23
C ASP A 22 28.93 13.14 -0.79
N ALA A 23 27.91 12.63 -1.49
CA ALA A 23 26.82 13.39 -2.08
C ALA A 23 25.48 12.67 -1.88
N ALA A 24 24.46 13.44 -1.49
CA ALA A 24 23.08 12.94 -1.47
C ALA A 24 22.58 12.79 -2.90
N PHE A 25 22.64 11.57 -3.44
CA PHE A 25 22.09 11.22 -4.73
C PHE A 25 21.31 9.90 -4.64
N ALA A 26 20.37 9.70 -5.56
CA ALA A 26 19.71 8.42 -5.78
C ALA A 26 19.33 8.29 -7.26
N PRO A 27 19.29 7.07 -7.82
CA PRO A 27 18.69 6.83 -9.12
C PRO A 27 17.18 7.13 -9.09
N VAL A 28 16.64 7.61 -10.21
CA VAL A 28 15.19 7.58 -10.45
C VAL A 28 14.83 6.15 -10.85
N ASN A 29 14.19 5.43 -9.93
CA ASN A 29 13.72 4.07 -10.12
C ASN A 29 12.34 4.04 -10.80
N ASP A 30 12.08 3.02 -11.61
CA ASP A 30 10.72 2.64 -11.98
C ASP A 30 9.99 1.93 -10.83
N LEU A 31 8.71 1.60 -11.03
CA LEU A 31 7.91 0.96 -10.00
C LEU A 31 8.46 -0.39 -9.57
N ARG A 32 8.95 -1.24 -10.50
CA ARG A 32 9.50 -2.53 -10.11
C ARG A 32 10.81 -2.38 -9.37
N GLN A 33 11.70 -1.54 -9.86
CA GLN A 33 12.97 -1.23 -9.18
C GLN A 33 12.73 -0.71 -7.76
N GLY A 34 11.73 0.15 -7.55
CA GLY A 34 11.38 0.65 -6.22
C GLY A 34 10.74 -0.42 -5.31
N MET A 35 9.84 -1.26 -5.85
CA MET A 35 9.15 -2.32 -5.11
C MET A 35 10.07 -3.50 -4.75
N ASP A 36 11.04 -3.78 -5.62
CA ASP A 36 12.02 -4.86 -5.44
C ASP A 36 13.29 -4.42 -4.72
N ASP A 37 13.39 -3.13 -4.37
CA ASP A 37 14.50 -2.63 -3.58
C ASP A 37 14.59 -3.38 -2.23
N PRO A 38 15.77 -3.89 -1.84
CA PRO A 38 15.95 -4.62 -0.59
C PRO A 38 15.48 -3.86 0.65
N GLN A 39 15.63 -2.53 0.67
CA GLN A 39 15.18 -1.68 1.77
C GLN A 39 13.66 -1.58 1.80
N THR A 40 13.00 -1.48 0.64
CA THR A 40 11.54 -1.48 0.55
C THR A 40 10.96 -2.78 1.12
N ARG A 41 11.55 -3.94 0.79
CA ARG A 41 11.14 -5.25 1.32
C ARG A 41 11.46 -5.40 2.80
N PHE A 42 12.66 -5.01 3.22
CA PHE A 42 13.08 -5.04 4.63
C PHE A 42 12.15 -4.21 5.52
N ARG A 43 11.63 -3.09 5.01
CA ARG A 43 10.66 -2.25 5.71
C ARG A 43 9.22 -2.73 5.60
N GLU A 44 8.97 -3.90 5.03
CA GLU A 44 7.63 -4.47 4.82
C GLU A 44 6.71 -3.47 4.08
N MET A 45 7.26 -2.76 3.09
CA MET A 45 6.50 -1.82 2.26
C MET A 45 5.85 -2.50 1.06
N ILE A 46 6.28 -3.71 0.73
CA ILE A 46 5.54 -4.61 -0.16
C ILE A 46 5.21 -5.88 0.63
N ILE A 47 3.93 -6.07 0.88
CA ILE A 47 3.37 -7.24 1.56
C ILE A 47 2.57 -8.06 0.55
N VAL A 48 2.40 -9.36 0.83
CA VAL A 48 1.76 -10.30 -0.10
C VAL A 48 0.56 -10.93 0.60
N ASP A 49 -0.60 -10.93 -0.07
CA ASP A 49 -1.80 -11.59 0.45
C ASP A 49 -1.74 -13.12 0.27
N GLY A 50 -2.79 -13.83 0.68
CA GLY A 50 -2.88 -15.28 0.55
C GLY A 50 -2.97 -15.78 -0.90
N GLU A 51 -3.27 -14.92 -1.86
CA GLU A 51 -3.36 -15.23 -3.29
C GLU A 51 -2.07 -14.92 -4.05
N GLY A 52 -1.10 -14.29 -3.39
CA GLY A 52 0.18 -13.91 -3.99
C GLY A 52 0.18 -12.49 -4.59
N ASN A 53 -0.86 -11.69 -4.40
CA ASN A 53 -0.88 -10.32 -4.89
C ASN A 53 -0.05 -9.40 -4.00
N GLU A 54 0.67 -8.45 -4.61
CA GLU A 54 1.46 -7.47 -3.89
C GLU A 54 0.65 -6.23 -3.50
N HIS A 55 0.80 -5.80 -2.25
CA HIS A 55 0.13 -4.62 -1.69
C HIS A 55 1.16 -3.67 -1.06
N ILE A 56 0.83 -2.38 -1.01
CA ILE A 56 1.64 -1.39 -0.30
C ILE A 56 1.42 -1.57 1.20
N GLY A 57 2.52 -1.77 1.93
CA GLY A 57 2.51 -1.91 3.38
C GLY A 57 2.32 -0.60 4.14
N ILE A 58 2.22 -0.70 5.47
CA ILE A 58 1.99 0.47 6.34
C ILE A 58 3.31 1.26 6.48
N PRO A 59 3.37 2.55 6.08
CA PRO A 59 4.62 3.31 6.00
C PRO A 59 5.20 3.70 7.38
N ILE A 60 4.32 3.95 8.35
CA ILE A 60 4.71 4.33 9.71
C ILE A 60 4.68 3.08 10.58
N LYS A 61 5.81 2.76 11.22
CA LYS A 61 5.96 1.58 12.07
C LYS A 61 5.89 2.00 13.54
N PHE A 62 4.74 1.83 14.17
CA PHE A 62 4.57 2.06 15.60
C PHE A 62 5.08 0.86 16.40
N GLN A 63 5.88 1.13 17.43
CA GLN A 63 6.49 0.08 18.24
C GLN A 63 5.48 -0.64 19.15
N ASN A 64 4.54 0.11 19.75
CA ASN A 64 3.61 -0.43 20.76
C ASN A 64 2.25 -0.82 20.16
N GLU A 65 1.89 -0.26 19.01
CA GLU A 65 0.59 -0.46 18.36
C GLU A 65 0.80 -0.62 16.84
N PRO A 66 1.49 -1.70 16.41
CA PRO A 66 1.73 -1.94 14.99
C PRO A 66 0.39 -2.07 14.26
N GLY A 67 0.28 -1.40 13.11
CA GLY A 67 -0.92 -1.52 12.28
C GLY A 67 -1.05 -2.91 11.67
N GLY A 68 -2.29 -3.35 11.48
CA GLY A 68 -2.63 -4.58 10.76
C GLY A 68 -3.27 -4.27 9.41
N VAL A 69 -2.99 -5.09 8.39
CA VAL A 69 -3.66 -5.01 7.09
C VAL A 69 -4.69 -6.13 7.01
N ASN A 70 -5.95 -5.77 6.75
CA ASN A 70 -6.98 -6.71 6.35
C ASN A 70 -7.09 -6.70 4.82
N PHE A 71 -6.76 -7.82 4.19
CA PHE A 71 -6.84 -7.96 2.73
C PHE A 71 -8.27 -8.21 2.23
N ALA A 72 -9.22 -8.53 3.11
CA ALA A 72 -10.62 -8.70 2.73
C ALA A 72 -11.26 -7.32 2.50
N ALA A 73 -11.54 -7.01 1.24
CA ALA A 73 -12.43 -5.91 0.89
C ALA A 73 -13.88 -6.38 1.05
N PRO A 74 -14.72 -5.68 1.83
CA PRO A 74 -16.10 -6.10 1.99
C PRO A 74 -16.87 -5.96 0.69
N GLY A 75 -17.79 -6.90 0.46
CA GLY A 75 -18.79 -6.80 -0.58
C GLY A 75 -19.72 -5.61 -0.36
N LEU A 76 -20.47 -5.26 -1.41
CA LEU A 76 -21.53 -4.26 -1.30
C LEU A 76 -22.54 -4.70 -0.23
N GLY A 77 -22.73 -3.83 0.76
CA GLY A 77 -23.68 -4.05 1.86
C GLY A 77 -23.34 -5.17 2.84
N GLU A 78 -22.13 -5.75 2.78
CA GLU A 78 -21.73 -6.90 3.61
C GLU A 78 -21.98 -6.67 5.10
N HIS A 79 -21.72 -5.45 5.58
CA HIS A 79 -21.87 -5.08 6.99
C HIS A 79 -23.18 -4.34 7.31
N ASN A 80 -24.11 -4.15 6.37
CA ASN A 80 -25.32 -3.33 6.58
C ASN A 80 -26.15 -3.81 7.78
N ARG A 81 -26.38 -5.13 7.86
CA ARG A 81 -27.15 -5.75 8.95
C ARG A 81 -26.44 -5.64 10.29
N GLU A 82 -25.15 -5.96 10.33
CA GLU A 82 -24.33 -5.86 11.55
C GLU A 82 -24.36 -4.44 12.13
N VAL A 83 -24.09 -3.44 11.28
CA VAL A 83 -24.09 -2.04 11.68
C VAL A 83 -25.48 -1.59 12.12
N ALA A 84 -26.54 -1.92 11.39
CA ALA A 84 -27.90 -1.53 11.76
C ALA A 84 -28.34 -2.10 13.12
N LEU A 85 -28.05 -3.38 13.39
CA LEU A 85 -28.33 -3.99 14.69
C LEU A 85 -27.54 -3.31 15.81
N SER A 86 -26.27 -2.97 15.58
CA SER A 86 -25.45 -2.25 16.57
C SER A 86 -25.97 -0.84 16.88
N LEU A 87 -26.72 -0.23 15.97
CA LEU A 87 -27.36 1.08 16.13
C LEU A 87 -28.73 0.98 16.82
N GLY A 88 -29.21 -0.22 17.12
CA GLY A 88 -30.46 -0.46 17.86
C GLY A 88 -31.68 -0.76 16.99
N TYR A 89 -31.50 -0.97 15.68
CA TYR A 89 -32.56 -1.51 14.82
C TYR A 89 -32.82 -2.96 15.19
N ASN A 90 -34.07 -3.40 15.12
CA ASN A 90 -34.41 -4.81 15.24
C ASN A 90 -34.40 -5.50 13.87
N ASP A 91 -34.45 -6.84 13.87
CA ASP A 91 -34.43 -7.65 12.66
C ASP A 91 -35.49 -7.26 11.62
N SER A 92 -36.71 -6.92 12.06
CA SER A 92 -37.80 -6.55 11.15
C SER A 92 -37.52 -5.23 10.43
N GLU A 93 -36.98 -4.25 11.15
CA GLU A 93 -36.64 -2.95 10.56
C GLU A 93 -35.49 -3.08 9.55
N VAL A 94 -34.50 -3.93 9.85
CA VAL A 94 -33.40 -4.23 8.92
C VAL A 94 -33.92 -4.93 7.65
N ASP A 95 -34.82 -5.88 7.79
CA ASP A 95 -35.42 -6.58 6.66
C ASP A 95 -36.29 -5.62 5.81
N ASP A 96 -36.96 -4.64 6.43
CA ASP A 96 -37.68 -3.57 5.74
C ASP A 96 -36.76 -2.64 4.94
N LEU A 97 -35.59 -2.30 5.49
CA LEU A 97 -34.57 -1.51 4.78
C LEU A 97 -34.03 -2.25 3.56
N LYS A 98 -33.84 -3.57 3.67
CA LYS A 98 -33.45 -4.39 2.52
C LYS A 98 -34.55 -4.48 1.47
N ARG A 99 -35.81 -4.69 1.89
CA ARG A 99 -36.97 -4.80 1.00
C ARG A 99 -37.28 -3.49 0.27
N SER A 100 -37.11 -2.35 0.93
CA SER A 100 -37.29 -1.03 0.32
C SER A 100 -36.16 -0.62 -0.62
N GLY A 101 -35.09 -1.43 -0.71
CA GLY A 101 -33.90 -1.13 -1.52
C GLY A 101 -32.97 -0.10 -0.90
N ALA A 102 -33.21 0.29 0.35
CA ALA A 102 -32.31 1.18 1.09
C ALA A 102 -31.00 0.47 1.47
N PHE A 103 -31.05 -0.85 1.74
CA PHE A 103 -29.87 -1.70 1.88
C PHE A 103 -29.64 -2.52 0.60
N GLY A 104 -28.46 -2.35 0.00
CA GLY A 104 -27.95 -3.10 -1.15
C GLY A 104 -26.50 -3.48 -0.93
#